data_AF-A0A8T8WK75-F1
#
_entry.id   AF-A0A8T8WK75-F1
#
_cell.length_a   1.000
_cell.length_b   1.000
_cell.length_c   1.000
_cell.angle_alpha   90.00
_cell.angle_beta   90.00
_cell.angle_gamma   90.00
#
_symmetry.space_group_name_H-M   'P 1'
#
loop_
_entity.id
_entity.type
_entity.pdbx_description
1 polymer ?
#
loop_
_entity_poly.entity_id
_entity_poly.type
_entity_poly.pdbx_seq_one_letter_code
_entity_poly.pdbx_strand_id
1 'polypeptide(L)'
;MLFQATLFAALLGTTVASSGSNSKCLSSNTVGTANYQLCCPEGQGSGKGTVGDSVFEFACGQYYAGKSGSGTQHRQVNSAKDCAQLCSSPDCPGASWHSTGKKCFVLGSGNTDYAPYSPAKDWMVLTKSAETPEDPDPEEDCKEFIDAAKETAAAQCTSEKEQQKKECESNKASALTEAKAQCEAEKAQLKEQAATAASQCETDKAAALEQCTAEKEQVRGEEKAKCEAEKAELTNGATASAEQCEADKAAALAGASQQCATEKEQLRQEGEAQCKSEKEAASSQCDKEKNEIRQQGDSKLQQCQADKDSAVANANAQCATEKDQLQLQCKSEKDAAASQCEKEKNEIRQQGENQLQQSKSQCEAEKAGLQQKIKELEAKASSVGSGLAGGQWLSVDEKCRSNSWRSLCDGTCSQRQFTLGGVDFQVKCNVRTNGAVEEIWWYRQSILECAEACALNPRCLGVGWRSFGGEPEKGVCHANIKWDHIYQLVNTAFPHSGGEHLIYAKGRITPTGAPGT
;
A
#
# COMPACT_ATOMS: atom_id res chain seq x y z
N MET A 1 58.45 -4.61 15.58
CA MET A 1 57.90 -3.62 16.53
C MET A 1 56.58 -3.16 15.93
N LEU A 2 55.39 -3.27 16.52
CA LEU A 2 54.96 -3.53 17.88
C LEU A 2 53.60 -4.24 17.80
N PHE A 3 53.35 -5.06 18.82
CA PHE A 3 52.15 -5.83 19.13
C PHE A 3 50.85 -5.01 19.09
N GLN A 4 49.76 -5.63 18.64
CA GLN A 4 48.52 -5.64 19.44
C GLN A 4 47.86 -7.02 19.39
N ALA A 5 47.92 -7.68 20.54
CA ALA A 5 47.07 -8.79 20.94
C ALA A 5 45.85 -8.24 21.69
N THR A 6 44.93 -9.15 22.03
CA THR A 6 43.72 -9.03 22.87
C THR A 6 42.46 -8.52 22.14
N LEU A 7 41.27 -9.11 22.28
CA LEU A 7 40.73 -10.00 23.32
C LEU A 7 39.55 -10.81 22.74
N PHE A 8 39.61 -12.15 22.80
CA PHE A 8 38.43 -13.02 22.60
C PHE A 8 37.63 -13.01 23.91
N ALA A 9 36.45 -12.40 23.91
CA ALA A 9 35.46 -12.58 24.97
C ALA A 9 34.47 -13.66 24.53
N ALA A 10 34.65 -14.86 25.07
CA ALA A 10 33.65 -15.93 25.01
C ALA A 10 32.46 -15.55 25.89
N LEU A 11 31.38 -15.07 25.28
CA LEU A 11 30.07 -15.05 25.92
C LEU A 11 29.46 -16.43 25.76
N LEU A 12 29.50 -17.21 26.84
CA LEU A 12 28.58 -18.31 27.09
C LEU A 12 27.18 -17.70 27.22
N GLY A 13 26.48 -17.59 26.09
CA GLY A 13 25.05 -17.33 26.07
C GLY A 13 24.34 -18.55 26.64
N THR A 14 23.94 -18.47 27.90
CA THR A 14 22.82 -19.24 28.41
C THR A 14 21.65 -19.00 27.47
N THR A 15 21.26 -20.01 26.70
CA THR A 15 20.01 -20.04 25.96
C THR A 15 18.88 -19.92 26.98
N VAL A 16 18.43 -18.69 27.22
CA VAL A 16 17.09 -18.46 27.74
C VAL A 16 16.18 -18.95 26.61
N ALA A 17 15.59 -20.14 26.79
CA ALA A 17 14.46 -20.53 25.98
C ALA A 17 13.40 -19.44 26.17
N SER A 18 13.22 -18.57 25.17
CA SER A 18 12.10 -17.64 25.16
C SER A 18 10.83 -18.43 24.86
N SER A 19 10.38 -19.21 25.83
CA SER A 19 8.99 -19.64 25.93
C SER A 19 8.15 -18.38 26.13
N GLY A 20 7.58 -17.84 25.05
CA GLY A 20 6.70 -16.67 25.17
C GLY A 20 6.28 -15.91 23.91
N SER A 21 6.70 -16.30 22.71
CA SER A 21 6.18 -15.64 21.49
C SER A 21 5.07 -16.49 20.88
N ASN A 22 3.81 -16.09 21.09
CA ASN A 22 2.66 -16.53 20.28
C ASN A 22 3.00 -16.23 18.82
N SER A 23 3.41 -17.24 18.06
CA SER A 23 3.98 -16.98 16.73
C SER A 23 2.86 -16.58 15.78
N LYS A 24 3.01 -15.41 15.13
CA LYS A 24 2.08 -14.92 14.10
C LYS A 24 1.94 -15.87 12.91
N CYS A 25 2.74 -16.94 12.83
CA CYS A 25 2.81 -17.79 11.66
C CYS A 25 1.63 -18.79 11.56
N LEU A 26 1.05 -19.21 12.69
CA LEU A 26 -0.16 -20.04 12.72
C LEU A 26 -1.45 -19.21 12.56
N SER A 27 -1.39 -17.89 12.76
CA SER A 27 -2.50 -16.96 12.50
C SER A 27 -2.42 -16.23 11.16
N SER A 28 -1.25 -16.21 10.50
CA SER A 28 -1.03 -15.58 9.20
C SER A 28 -1.63 -16.34 8.01
N ASN A 29 -2.02 -15.59 6.97
CA ASN A 29 -2.46 -16.13 5.67
C ASN A 29 -1.31 -16.23 4.65
N THR A 30 -0.06 -15.99 5.05
CA THR A 30 1.11 -16.22 4.21
C THR A 30 1.22 -17.71 3.85
N VAL A 31 1.77 -18.03 2.67
CA VAL A 31 1.87 -19.41 2.15
C VAL A 31 3.31 -19.85 1.86
N GLY A 32 3.53 -21.16 1.81
CA GLY A 32 4.78 -21.80 1.40
C GLY A 32 5.97 -21.43 2.27
N THR A 33 7.14 -21.29 1.65
CA THR A 33 8.40 -20.97 2.36
C THR A 33 8.32 -19.65 3.12
N ALA A 34 7.54 -18.66 2.65
CA ALA A 34 7.34 -17.41 3.38
C ALA A 34 6.58 -17.62 4.70
N ASN A 35 5.61 -18.53 4.75
CA ASN A 35 4.93 -18.90 6.00
C ASN A 35 5.87 -19.67 6.94
N TYR A 36 6.71 -20.55 6.39
CA TYR A 36 7.74 -21.24 7.17
C TYR A 36 8.71 -20.24 7.82
N GLN A 37 9.18 -19.23 7.09
CA GLN A 37 10.10 -18.21 7.64
C GLN A 37 9.46 -17.34 8.73
N LEU A 38 8.13 -17.20 8.75
CA LEU A 38 7.42 -16.54 9.86
C LEU A 38 7.46 -17.38 11.15
N CYS A 39 7.45 -18.71 11.05
CA CYS A 39 7.60 -19.60 12.21
C CYS A 39 9.07 -19.81 12.59
N CYS A 40 9.93 -19.89 11.57
CA CYS A 40 11.27 -20.45 11.63
C CYS A 40 12.28 -19.48 10.98
N PRO A 41 12.47 -18.26 11.54
CA PRO A 41 13.51 -17.37 11.05
C PRO A 41 14.86 -18.10 11.12
N GLU A 42 15.60 -18.13 10.02
CA GLU A 42 16.88 -18.87 9.89
C GLU A 42 16.76 -20.41 9.88
N GLY A 43 15.53 -20.95 9.79
CA GLY A 43 15.28 -22.39 9.67
C GLY A 43 15.33 -23.17 10.99
N GLN A 44 15.51 -22.48 12.11
CA GLN A 44 15.40 -23.01 13.47
C GLN A 44 14.34 -22.23 14.25
N GLY A 45 13.83 -22.81 15.34
CA GLY A 45 12.84 -22.17 16.20
C GLY A 45 11.81 -23.14 16.76
N SER A 46 11.18 -22.75 17.85
CA SER A 46 10.00 -23.40 18.40
C SER A 46 9.09 -22.36 19.04
N GLY A 47 7.81 -22.70 19.22
CA GLY A 47 6.86 -21.80 19.86
C GLY A 47 5.47 -22.43 19.98
N LYS A 48 4.49 -21.61 20.38
CA LYS A 48 3.09 -21.99 20.47
C LYS A 48 2.23 -21.12 19.55
N GLY A 49 1.09 -21.65 19.12
CA GLY A 49 0.05 -20.87 18.48
C GLY A 49 -1.27 -21.64 18.40
N THR A 50 -2.35 -20.88 18.23
CA THR A 50 -3.71 -21.41 18.30
C THR A 50 -4.32 -21.47 16.90
N VAL A 51 -4.95 -22.59 16.56
CA VAL A 51 -5.69 -22.79 15.31
C VAL A 51 -7.06 -23.38 15.64
N GLY A 52 -8.11 -22.58 15.49
CA GLY A 52 -9.43 -22.91 16.04
C GLY A 52 -9.37 -22.96 17.56
N ASP A 53 -9.94 -24.01 18.16
CA ASP A 53 -9.96 -24.20 19.62
C ASP A 53 -8.78 -25.04 20.13
N SER A 54 -7.77 -25.29 19.29
CA SER A 54 -6.62 -26.14 19.60
C SER A 54 -5.33 -25.34 19.66
N VAL A 55 -4.58 -25.52 20.74
CA VAL A 55 -3.22 -24.97 20.90
C VAL A 55 -2.22 -25.98 20.34
N PHE A 56 -1.31 -25.51 19.49
CA PHE A 56 -0.23 -26.29 18.92
C PHE A 56 1.13 -25.74 19.34
N GLU A 57 2.00 -26.62 19.79
CA GLU A 57 3.43 -26.36 19.89
C GLU A 57 4.07 -26.69 18.54
N PHE A 58 4.94 -25.84 18.01
CA PHE A 58 5.65 -26.10 16.77
C PHE A 58 7.16 -26.12 17.00
N ALA A 59 7.86 -26.96 16.25
CA ALA A 59 9.32 -26.98 16.20
C ALA A 59 9.82 -27.11 14.76
N CYS A 60 10.74 -26.23 14.39
CA CYS A 60 11.31 -26.08 13.07
C CYS A 60 12.48 -27.02 12.82
N GLY A 61 12.70 -27.40 11.57
CA GLY A 61 13.79 -28.28 11.19
C GLY A 61 13.53 -29.75 11.55
N GLN A 62 12.27 -30.14 11.78
CA GLN A 62 11.88 -31.45 12.27
C GLN A 62 10.65 -32.00 11.54
N TYR A 63 10.56 -33.32 11.43
CA TYR A 63 9.33 -34.03 11.03
C TYR A 63 9.15 -35.29 11.87
N TYR A 64 7.93 -35.78 12.01
CA TYR A 64 7.64 -37.01 12.72
C TYR A 64 7.92 -38.24 11.85
N ALA A 65 8.61 -39.22 12.44
CA ALA A 65 8.81 -40.54 11.88
C ALA A 65 8.56 -41.61 12.95
N GLY A 66 7.89 -42.70 12.57
CA GLY A 66 7.66 -43.86 13.42
C GLY A 66 7.77 -45.17 12.64
N LYS A 67 7.72 -46.30 13.34
CA LYS A 67 7.62 -47.64 12.73
C LYS A 67 6.31 -47.80 11.95
N SER A 68 5.28 -47.08 12.37
CA SER A 68 3.97 -46.98 11.72
C SER A 68 3.97 -46.07 10.47
N GLY A 69 5.12 -45.55 10.05
CA GLY A 69 5.29 -44.67 8.88
C GLY A 69 5.36 -43.19 9.25
N SER A 70 5.01 -42.30 8.31
CA SER A 70 5.03 -40.84 8.49
C SER A 70 3.65 -40.25 8.83
N GLY A 71 2.61 -41.08 9.02
CA GLY A 71 1.23 -40.63 9.17
C GLY A 71 0.48 -40.46 7.84
N THR A 72 -0.73 -39.93 7.91
CA THR A 72 -1.60 -39.71 6.73
C THR A 72 -1.14 -38.47 5.96
N GLN A 73 -0.74 -38.66 4.71
CA GLN A 73 -0.26 -37.57 3.87
C GLN A 73 -1.40 -36.82 3.16
N HIS A 74 -1.48 -35.51 3.39
CA HIS A 74 -2.29 -34.55 2.67
C HIS A 74 -1.41 -33.72 1.72
N ARG A 75 -1.84 -33.56 0.47
CA ARG A 75 -1.14 -32.78 -0.57
C ARG A 75 -1.78 -31.39 -0.69
N GLN A 76 -1.03 -30.45 -1.28
CA GLN A 76 -1.48 -29.07 -1.52
C GLN A 76 -1.80 -28.27 -0.24
N VAL A 77 -1.12 -28.58 0.85
CA VAL A 77 -1.26 -27.86 2.12
C VAL A 77 -0.30 -26.67 2.12
N ASN A 78 -0.84 -25.46 1.96
CA ASN A 78 -0.08 -24.27 1.60
C ASN A 78 0.50 -23.52 2.81
N SER A 79 0.06 -23.79 4.03
CA SER A 79 0.55 -23.13 5.24
C SER A 79 0.63 -24.09 6.43
N ALA A 80 1.40 -23.69 7.46
CA ALA A 80 1.44 -24.36 8.75
C ALA A 80 0.05 -24.37 9.43
N LYS A 81 -0.70 -23.27 9.29
CA LYS A 81 -2.08 -23.13 9.76
C LYS A 81 -3.00 -24.19 9.15
N ASP A 82 -2.95 -24.39 7.84
CA ASP A 82 -3.77 -25.40 7.16
C ASP A 82 -3.42 -26.82 7.64
N CYS A 83 -2.13 -27.08 7.90
CA CYS A 83 -1.69 -28.38 8.41
C CYS A 83 -2.13 -28.62 9.86
N ALA A 84 -2.05 -27.59 10.71
CA ALA A 84 -2.60 -27.63 12.06
C ALA A 84 -4.12 -27.85 12.04
N GLN A 85 -4.83 -27.22 11.11
CA GLN A 85 -6.27 -27.37 10.97
C GLN A 85 -6.69 -28.79 10.56
N LEU A 86 -5.89 -29.47 9.73
CA LEU A 86 -6.09 -30.89 9.44
C LEU A 86 -5.87 -31.78 10.68
N CYS A 87 -5.10 -31.31 11.67
CA CYS A 87 -4.86 -31.96 12.95
C CYS A 87 -5.76 -31.41 14.09
N SER A 88 -6.81 -30.64 13.77
CA SER A 88 -7.72 -30.12 14.81
C SER A 88 -8.61 -31.21 15.43
N SER A 89 -8.72 -32.40 14.82
CA SER A 89 -9.44 -33.55 15.41
C SER A 89 -8.92 -33.88 16.82
N PRO A 90 -9.80 -34.26 17.78
CA PRO A 90 -9.38 -34.66 19.14
C PRO A 90 -8.33 -35.77 19.15
N ASP A 91 -8.41 -36.68 18.18
CA ASP A 91 -7.57 -37.87 18.13
C ASP A 91 -6.23 -37.64 17.40
N CYS A 92 -5.93 -36.40 16.98
CA CYS A 92 -4.67 -36.06 16.33
C CYS A 92 -3.63 -35.59 17.37
N PRO A 93 -2.58 -36.38 17.66
CA PRO A 93 -1.54 -35.98 18.60
C PRO A 93 -0.58 -34.92 18.00
N GLY A 94 -0.53 -34.81 16.67
CA GLY A 94 0.31 -33.85 15.97
C GLY A 94 0.35 -34.06 14.47
N ALA A 95 1.10 -33.21 13.79
CA ALA A 95 1.34 -33.27 12.35
C ALA A 95 2.76 -32.81 11.99
N SER A 96 3.18 -33.06 10.75
CA SER A 96 4.41 -32.50 10.18
C SER A 96 4.10 -31.81 8.86
N TRP A 97 4.56 -30.56 8.73
CA TRP A 97 4.36 -29.77 7.52
C TRP A 97 5.68 -29.55 6.79
N HIS A 98 5.67 -29.83 5.48
CA HIS A 98 6.80 -29.58 4.59
C HIS A 98 6.45 -28.39 3.68
N SER A 99 7.09 -27.25 3.93
CA SER A 99 6.75 -25.98 3.28
C SER A 99 7.06 -25.97 1.79
N THR A 100 8.23 -26.45 1.38
CA THR A 100 8.64 -26.57 -0.03
C THR A 100 7.81 -27.60 -0.79
N GLY A 101 7.52 -28.74 -0.15
CA GLY A 101 6.72 -29.81 -0.76
C GLY A 101 5.21 -29.60 -0.72
N LYS A 102 4.71 -28.61 0.02
CA LYS A 102 3.28 -28.35 0.26
C LYS A 102 2.52 -29.60 0.71
N LYS A 103 3.12 -30.34 1.65
CA LYS A 103 2.58 -31.58 2.19
C LYS A 103 2.40 -31.46 3.70
N CYS A 104 1.30 -32.00 4.20
CA CYS A 104 1.05 -32.18 5.62
C CYS A 104 0.94 -33.66 5.92
N PHE A 105 1.53 -34.11 7.00
CA PHE A 105 1.51 -35.48 7.47
C PHE A 105 0.86 -35.50 8.84
N VAL A 106 -0.39 -35.93 8.91
CA VAL A 106 -1.19 -35.95 10.13
C VAL A 106 -0.98 -37.28 10.83
N LEU A 107 -0.63 -37.26 12.10
CA LEU A 107 -0.38 -38.48 12.88
C LEU A 107 -1.70 -39.19 13.19
N GLY A 108 -1.69 -40.51 13.05
CA GLY A 108 -2.85 -41.35 13.36
C GLY A 108 -3.06 -41.51 14.86
N SER A 109 -4.33 -41.55 15.28
CA SER A 109 -4.74 -41.80 16.66
C SER A 109 -4.25 -43.16 17.17
N GLY A 110 -3.68 -43.20 18.37
CA GLY A 110 -3.26 -44.45 19.04
C GLY A 110 -1.85 -44.94 18.70
N ASN A 111 -1.13 -44.26 17.81
CA ASN A 111 0.27 -44.56 17.51
C ASN A 111 1.19 -43.68 18.38
N THR A 112 1.85 -44.28 19.35
CA THR A 112 2.80 -43.61 20.26
C THR A 112 4.25 -43.73 19.81
N ASP A 113 4.49 -44.28 18.62
CA ASP A 113 5.83 -44.59 18.12
C ASP A 113 6.44 -43.47 17.26
N TYR A 114 5.75 -42.34 17.12
CA TYR A 114 6.25 -41.17 16.41
C TYR A 114 7.24 -40.40 17.27
N ALA A 115 8.44 -40.17 16.74
CA ALA A 115 9.43 -39.28 17.32
C ALA A 115 9.82 -38.20 16.30
N PRO A 116 10.10 -36.97 16.75
CA PRO A 116 10.62 -35.94 15.87
C PRO A 116 12.03 -36.32 15.40
N TYR A 117 12.24 -36.31 14.09
CA TYR A 117 13.53 -36.55 13.45
C TYR A 117 14.09 -35.22 12.94
N SER A 118 15.38 -34.99 13.24
CA SER A 118 16.13 -33.79 12.88
C SER A 118 17.55 -34.15 12.45
N PRO A 119 18.22 -33.35 11.60
CA PRO A 119 17.73 -32.12 10.98
C PRO A 119 16.94 -32.38 9.69
N ALA A 120 15.88 -31.61 9.47
CA ALA A 120 15.03 -31.72 8.28
C ALA A 120 14.70 -30.32 7.73
N LYS A 121 15.40 -29.94 6.66
CA LYS A 121 15.24 -28.61 6.03
C LYS A 121 13.81 -28.43 5.50
N ASP A 122 13.23 -27.25 5.76
CA ASP A 122 11.88 -26.84 5.32
C ASP A 122 10.71 -27.61 5.98
N TRP A 123 11.00 -28.41 7.02
CA TRP A 123 10.01 -29.16 7.79
C TRP A 123 9.75 -28.52 9.16
N MET A 124 8.50 -28.58 9.61
CA MET A 124 8.16 -28.35 11.02
C MET A 124 7.24 -29.44 11.54
N VAL A 125 7.36 -29.75 12.83
CA VAL A 125 6.38 -30.52 13.59
C VAL A 125 5.39 -29.58 14.26
N LEU A 126 4.15 -30.03 14.38
CA LEU A 126 3.04 -29.39 15.09
C LEU A 126 2.52 -30.40 16.10
N THR A 127 2.79 -30.22 17.38
CA THR A 127 2.30 -31.07 18.47
C THR A 127 1.06 -30.43 19.07
N LYS A 128 -0.03 -31.19 19.18
CA LYS A 128 -1.24 -30.67 19.82
C LYS A 128 -1.02 -30.65 21.34
N SER A 129 -1.18 -29.47 21.94
CA SER A 129 -1.09 -29.31 23.40
C SER A 129 -2.36 -29.85 24.07
N ALA A 130 -2.23 -30.39 25.28
CA ALA A 130 -3.36 -30.78 26.12
C ALA A 130 -3.99 -29.57 26.86
N GLU A 131 -3.41 -28.38 26.71
CA GLU A 131 -3.94 -27.14 27.28
C GLU A 131 -5.26 -26.79 26.60
N THR A 132 -6.33 -26.74 27.39
CA THR A 132 -7.57 -26.07 27.00
C THR A 132 -7.29 -24.57 27.01
N PRO A 133 -7.69 -23.78 25.99
CA PRO A 133 -7.58 -22.33 26.06
C PRO A 133 -8.23 -21.87 27.37
N GLU A 134 -7.50 -21.15 28.22
CA GLU A 134 -8.12 -20.50 29.37
C GLU A 134 -9.24 -19.62 28.83
N ASP A 135 -10.47 -19.86 29.27
CA ASP A 135 -11.69 -19.18 28.82
C ASP A 135 -11.51 -17.68 29.14
N PRO A 136 -11.24 -16.82 28.14
CA PRO A 136 -10.92 -15.44 28.40
C PRO A 136 -12.21 -14.69 28.71
N ASP A 137 -12.17 -13.82 29.71
CA ASP A 137 -13.27 -12.92 30.03
C ASP A 137 -13.53 -12.00 28.81
N PRO A 138 -14.68 -12.13 28.12
CA PRO A 138 -14.92 -11.45 26.85
C PRO A 138 -14.93 -9.91 26.96
N GLU A 139 -15.01 -9.35 28.17
CA GLU A 139 -14.88 -7.90 28.39
C GLU A 139 -13.42 -7.42 28.35
N GLU A 140 -12.44 -8.24 28.78
CA GLU A 140 -11.03 -7.86 28.78
C GLU A 140 -10.42 -7.92 27.37
N ASP A 141 -10.73 -8.98 26.62
CA ASP A 141 -10.28 -9.13 25.23
C ASP A 141 -10.81 -8.00 24.34
N CYS A 142 -12.09 -7.63 24.50
CA CYS A 142 -12.67 -6.55 23.70
C CYS A 142 -11.96 -5.21 23.97
N LYS A 143 -11.55 -4.97 25.22
CA LYS A 143 -10.79 -3.78 25.60
C LYS A 143 -9.37 -3.82 25.03
N GLU A 144 -8.68 -4.96 25.10
CA GLU A 144 -7.34 -5.13 24.54
C GLU A 144 -7.35 -4.94 23.00
N PHE A 145 -8.33 -5.50 22.29
CA PHE A 145 -8.47 -5.29 20.85
C PHE A 145 -8.75 -3.83 20.50
N ILE A 146 -9.59 -3.14 21.27
CA ILE A 146 -9.89 -1.72 21.06
C ILE A 146 -8.66 -0.86 21.31
N ASP A 147 -7.90 -1.12 22.39
CA ASP A 147 -6.73 -0.32 22.73
C ASP A 147 -5.56 -0.60 21.77
N ALA A 148 -5.36 -1.85 21.34
CA ALA A 148 -4.42 -2.20 20.27
C ALA A 148 -4.80 -1.56 18.91
N ALA A 149 -6.10 -1.51 18.58
CA ALA A 149 -6.59 -0.83 17.39
C ALA A 149 -6.37 0.69 17.45
N LYS A 150 -6.59 1.32 18.61
CA LYS A 150 -6.29 2.75 18.82
C LYS A 150 -4.80 3.04 18.69
N GLU A 151 -3.94 2.21 19.27
CA GLU A 151 -2.49 2.39 19.21
C GLU A 151 -1.99 2.23 17.77
N THR A 152 -2.50 1.24 17.04
CA THR A 152 -2.21 1.03 15.61
C THR A 152 -2.68 2.23 14.78
N ALA A 153 -3.90 2.71 14.99
CA ALA A 153 -4.43 3.87 14.28
C ALA A 153 -3.64 5.16 14.58
N ALA A 154 -3.22 5.36 15.84
CA ALA A 154 -2.40 6.51 16.23
C ALA A 154 -0.99 6.46 15.61
N ALA A 155 -0.37 5.27 15.58
CA ALA A 155 0.92 5.06 14.92
C ALA A 155 0.81 5.31 13.41
N GLN A 156 -0.24 4.82 12.77
CA GLN A 156 -0.49 5.00 11.34
C GLN A 156 -0.73 6.47 10.98
N CYS A 157 -1.56 7.17 11.76
CA CYS A 157 -1.79 8.61 11.58
C CYS A 157 -0.51 9.44 11.77
N THR A 158 0.34 9.07 12.73
CA THR A 158 1.63 9.75 12.95
C THR A 158 2.58 9.53 11.77
N SER A 159 2.65 8.29 11.26
CA SER A 159 3.47 7.95 10.09
C SER A 159 2.99 8.68 8.83
N GLU A 160 1.68 8.71 8.57
CA GLU A 160 1.11 9.41 7.42
C GLU A 160 1.34 10.93 7.50
N LYS A 161 1.22 11.51 8.69
CA LYS A 161 1.51 12.93 8.93
C LYS A 161 2.98 13.28 8.65
N GLU A 162 3.92 12.43 9.07
CA GLU A 162 5.34 12.62 8.74
C GLU A 162 5.63 12.45 7.24
N GLN A 163 4.98 11.49 6.59
CA GLN A 163 5.11 11.29 5.15
C GLN A 163 4.59 12.51 4.37
N GLN A 164 3.40 13.01 4.69
CA GLN A 164 2.84 14.22 4.07
C GLN A 164 3.72 15.45 4.31
N LYS A 165 4.32 15.58 5.50
CA LYS A 165 5.26 16.67 5.78
C LYS A 165 6.49 16.60 4.88
N LYS A 166 7.09 15.42 4.71
CA LYS A 166 8.25 15.21 3.83
C LYS A 166 7.90 15.49 2.37
N GLU A 167 6.72 15.06 1.92
CA GLU A 167 6.24 15.30 0.56
C GLU A 167 5.98 16.79 0.30
N CYS A 168 5.41 17.50 1.27
CA CYS A 168 5.25 18.95 1.21
C CYS A 168 6.60 19.71 1.16
N GLU A 169 7.59 19.29 1.96
CA GLU A 169 8.93 19.88 1.94
C GLU A 169 9.66 19.61 0.61
N SER A 170 9.51 18.40 0.06
CA SER A 170 10.04 18.02 -1.26
C SER A 170 9.40 18.85 -2.37
N ASN A 171 8.07 18.96 -2.40
CA ASN A 171 7.36 19.74 -3.41
C ASN A 171 7.72 21.23 -3.33
N LYS A 172 7.86 21.77 -2.12
CA LYS A 172 8.37 23.14 -1.91
C LYS A 172 9.77 23.33 -2.47
N ALA A 173 10.68 22.37 -2.24
CA ALA A 173 12.05 22.44 -2.76
C ALA A 173 12.10 22.33 -4.30
N SER A 174 11.27 21.46 -4.88
CA SER A 174 11.14 21.31 -6.34
C SER A 174 10.61 22.59 -6.98
N ALA A 175 9.50 23.13 -6.46
CA ALA A 175 8.91 24.38 -6.96
C ALA A 175 9.88 25.57 -6.85
N LEU A 176 10.66 25.65 -5.77
CA LEU A 176 11.68 26.70 -5.61
C LEU A 176 12.82 26.54 -6.63
N THR A 177 13.22 25.31 -6.94
CA THR A 177 14.22 25.01 -7.96
C THR A 177 13.73 25.39 -9.36
N GLU A 178 12.48 25.02 -9.69
CA GLU A 178 11.86 25.36 -10.97
C GLU A 178 11.69 26.87 -11.15
N ALA A 179 11.20 27.57 -10.13
CA ALA A 179 11.07 29.03 -10.15
C ALA A 179 12.43 29.72 -10.33
N LYS A 180 13.48 29.20 -9.68
CA LYS A 180 14.84 29.73 -9.84
C LYS A 180 15.39 29.47 -11.25
N ALA A 181 15.11 28.31 -11.83
CA ALA A 181 15.50 27.99 -13.20
C ALA A 181 14.79 28.88 -14.23
N GLN A 182 13.48 29.12 -14.06
CA GLN A 182 12.71 30.04 -14.88
C GLN A 182 13.26 31.48 -14.79
N CYS A 183 13.52 31.97 -13.58
CA CYS A 183 14.08 33.31 -13.38
C CYS A 183 15.46 33.48 -14.07
N GLU A 184 16.35 32.49 -13.99
CA GLU A 184 17.64 32.56 -14.70
C GLU A 184 17.47 32.45 -16.23
N ALA A 185 16.47 31.71 -16.72
CA ALA A 185 16.15 31.65 -18.15
C ALA A 185 15.62 32.98 -18.68
N GLU A 186 14.68 33.62 -17.97
CA GLU A 186 14.16 34.95 -18.33
C GLU A 186 15.26 36.01 -18.31
N LYS A 187 16.15 35.95 -17.31
CA LYS A 187 17.32 36.83 -17.24
C LYS A 187 18.29 36.63 -18.39
N ALA A 188 18.47 35.40 -18.88
CA ALA A 188 19.26 35.13 -20.08
C ALA A 188 18.58 35.69 -21.33
N GLN A 189 17.26 35.51 -21.46
CA GLN A 189 16.47 36.05 -22.56
C GLN A 189 16.50 37.59 -22.61
N LEU A 190 16.41 38.26 -21.46
CA LEU A 190 16.54 39.72 -21.37
C LEU A 190 17.93 40.20 -21.78
N LYS A 191 19.00 39.46 -21.43
CA LYS A 191 20.35 39.79 -21.89
C LYS A 191 20.50 39.64 -23.41
N GLU A 192 19.88 38.61 -23.98
CA GLU A 192 19.88 38.42 -25.43
C GLU A 192 19.12 39.53 -26.15
N GLN A 193 17.91 39.88 -25.66
CA GLN A 193 17.14 41.01 -26.18
C GLN A 193 17.93 42.33 -26.08
N ALA A 194 18.63 42.57 -24.97
CA ALA A 194 19.47 43.75 -24.81
C ALA A 194 20.65 43.77 -25.80
N ALA A 195 21.27 42.61 -26.07
CA ALA A 195 22.33 42.49 -27.06
C ALA A 195 21.82 42.73 -28.48
N THR A 196 20.64 42.19 -28.84
CA THR A 196 19.97 42.45 -30.11
C THR A 196 19.64 43.93 -30.28
N ALA A 197 19.07 44.56 -29.25
CA ALA A 197 18.75 45.98 -29.27
C ALA A 197 20.01 46.85 -29.43
N ALA A 198 21.12 46.49 -28.77
CA ALA A 198 22.40 47.18 -28.93
C ALA A 198 22.96 47.04 -30.37
N SER A 199 22.88 45.84 -30.95
CA SER A 199 23.30 45.60 -32.34
C SER A 199 22.43 46.37 -33.34
N GLN A 200 21.12 46.45 -33.11
CA GLN A 200 20.21 47.23 -33.93
C GLN A 200 20.55 48.73 -33.83
N CYS A 201 20.80 49.23 -32.62
CA CYS A 201 21.19 50.62 -32.40
C CYS A 201 22.48 51.00 -33.16
N GLU A 202 23.51 50.14 -33.16
CA GLU A 202 24.72 50.39 -33.95
C GLU A 202 24.47 50.32 -35.47
N THR A 203 23.54 49.46 -35.92
CA THR A 203 23.12 49.39 -37.33
C THR A 203 22.40 50.66 -37.75
N ASP A 204 21.42 51.12 -36.96
CA ASP A 204 20.67 52.34 -37.21
C ASP A 204 21.59 53.57 -37.19
N LYS A 205 22.57 53.59 -36.28
CA LYS A 205 23.61 54.61 -36.22
C LYS A 205 24.49 54.61 -37.47
N ALA A 206 24.90 53.45 -37.99
CA ALA A 206 25.65 53.36 -39.23
C ALA A 206 24.83 53.86 -40.43
N ALA A 207 23.56 53.44 -40.53
CA ALA A 207 22.65 53.89 -41.58
C ALA A 207 22.41 55.41 -41.54
N ALA A 208 22.23 55.99 -40.35
CA ALA A 208 22.09 57.44 -40.19
C ALA A 208 23.37 58.19 -40.60
N LEU A 209 24.55 57.62 -40.32
CA LEU A 209 25.83 58.19 -40.72
C LEU A 209 25.99 58.16 -42.25
N GLU A 210 25.62 57.04 -42.88
CA GLU A 210 25.64 56.88 -44.33
C GLU A 210 24.70 57.89 -45.01
N GLN A 211 23.47 58.04 -44.50
CA GLN A 211 22.52 59.04 -44.97
C GLN A 211 23.07 60.46 -44.83
N CYS A 212 23.69 60.79 -43.70
CA CYS A 212 24.32 62.10 -43.48
C CYS A 212 25.45 62.38 -44.48
N THR A 213 26.28 61.38 -44.81
CA THR A 213 27.27 61.53 -45.89
C THR A 213 26.63 61.75 -47.26
N ALA A 214 25.56 61.03 -47.58
CA ALA A 214 24.85 61.20 -48.84
C ALA A 214 24.24 62.61 -48.96
N GLU A 215 23.57 63.10 -47.91
CA GLU A 215 23.03 64.46 -47.85
C GLU A 215 24.15 65.52 -47.99
N LYS A 216 25.30 65.30 -47.34
CA LYS A 216 26.47 66.17 -47.45
C LYS A 216 27.04 66.23 -48.88
N GLU A 217 27.11 65.08 -49.57
CA GLU A 217 27.54 65.05 -50.98
C GLU A 217 26.53 65.71 -51.90
N GLN A 218 25.23 65.54 -51.65
CA GLN A 218 24.18 66.22 -52.38
C GLN A 218 24.28 67.74 -52.24
N VAL A 219 24.38 68.27 -51.02
CA VAL A 219 24.54 69.72 -50.78
C VAL A 219 25.81 70.25 -51.45
N ARG A 220 26.92 69.52 -51.37
CA ARG A 220 28.17 69.89 -52.07
C ARG A 220 27.99 69.90 -53.59
N GLY A 221 27.23 68.95 -54.14
CA GLY A 221 26.87 68.91 -55.56
C GLY A 221 26.01 70.11 -55.98
N GLU A 222 25.00 70.45 -55.18
CA GLU A 222 24.11 71.60 -55.40
C GLU A 222 24.87 72.93 -55.30
N GLU A 223 25.73 73.12 -54.30
CA GLU A 223 26.58 74.32 -54.18
C GLU A 223 27.59 74.43 -55.31
N LYS A 224 28.22 73.32 -55.71
CA LYS A 224 29.15 73.31 -56.85
C LYS A 224 28.44 73.68 -58.15
N ALA A 225 27.24 73.15 -58.39
CA ALA A 225 26.44 73.49 -59.55
C ALA A 225 26.02 74.97 -59.55
N LYS A 226 25.67 75.52 -58.37
CA LYS A 226 25.37 76.95 -58.21
C LYS A 226 26.61 77.82 -58.49
N CYS A 227 27.77 77.43 -57.97
CA CYS A 227 29.03 78.14 -58.22
C CYS A 227 29.46 78.08 -59.69
N GLU A 228 29.25 76.95 -60.38
CA GLU A 228 29.48 76.83 -61.83
C GLU A 228 28.49 77.65 -62.65
N ALA A 229 27.23 77.78 -62.21
CA ALA A 229 26.24 78.65 -62.84
C ALA A 229 26.58 80.15 -62.66
N GLU A 230 26.96 80.58 -61.45
CA GLU A 230 27.42 81.95 -61.18
C GLU A 230 28.73 82.26 -61.94
N LYS A 231 29.63 81.29 -62.06
CA LYS A 231 30.83 81.39 -62.91
C LYS A 231 30.48 81.54 -64.39
N ALA A 232 29.46 80.84 -64.88
CA ALA A 232 28.98 80.99 -66.26
C ALA A 232 28.32 82.36 -66.51
N GLU A 233 27.58 82.90 -65.53
CA GLU A 233 27.07 84.28 -65.59
C GLU A 233 28.20 85.32 -65.61
N LEU A 234 29.24 85.15 -64.79
CA LEU A 234 30.43 86.01 -64.80
C LEU A 234 31.24 85.89 -66.11
N THR A 235 31.28 84.71 -66.71
CA THR A 235 31.97 84.48 -68.00
C THR A 235 31.19 85.09 -69.16
N ASN A 236 29.85 85.12 -69.10
CA ASN A 236 28.99 85.80 -70.07
C ASN A 236 28.93 87.33 -69.87
N GLY A 237 29.26 87.83 -68.68
CA GLY A 237 29.47 89.27 -68.42
C GLY A 237 30.81 89.80 -68.95
N ALA A 238 31.80 88.94 -69.18
CA ALA A 238 33.13 89.32 -69.65
C ALA A 238 33.26 89.38 -71.19
N THR A 239 32.19 89.11 -71.95
CA THR A 239 32.19 89.19 -73.43
C THR A 239 31.47 90.43 -73.96
N ALA A 240 31.62 91.57 -73.28
CA ALA A 240 31.11 92.86 -73.74
C ALA A 240 31.99 94.03 -73.27
N SER A 241 33.30 93.99 -73.54
CA SER A 241 34.20 95.15 -73.36
C SER A 241 35.52 94.95 -74.13
N ALA A 242 35.42 94.77 -75.44
CA ALA A 242 36.59 94.67 -76.31
C ALA A 242 36.38 95.51 -77.58
N GLU A 243 36.50 96.83 -77.46
CA GLU A 243 36.77 97.75 -78.58
C GLU A 243 36.97 99.18 -78.03
N GLN A 244 38.15 99.49 -77.47
CA GLN A 244 38.75 100.84 -77.43
C GLN A 244 40.15 100.86 -76.77
N CYS A 245 41.19 100.21 -77.31
CA CYS A 245 42.56 100.45 -76.80
C CYS A 245 43.70 100.07 -77.77
N GLU A 246 43.96 100.88 -78.79
CA GLU A 246 45.22 100.82 -79.58
C GLU A 246 45.87 102.23 -79.74
N ALA A 247 45.70 103.11 -78.73
CA ALA A 247 46.43 104.39 -78.67
C ALA A 247 47.15 104.67 -77.33
N ASP A 248 46.77 104.02 -76.22
CA ASP A 248 47.32 104.32 -74.88
C ASP A 248 48.44 103.36 -74.41
N LYS A 249 49.02 102.60 -75.35
CA LYS A 249 49.94 101.48 -75.08
C LYS A 249 51.28 101.89 -74.46
N ALA A 250 51.79 103.09 -74.71
CA ALA A 250 53.16 103.46 -74.33
C ALA A 250 53.28 104.18 -72.97
N ALA A 251 52.23 104.85 -72.49
CA ALA A 251 52.21 105.47 -71.15
C ALA A 251 51.59 104.55 -70.08
N ALA A 252 50.67 103.66 -70.47
CA ALA A 252 50.07 102.68 -69.57
C ALA A 252 51.05 101.59 -69.12
N LEU A 253 52.12 101.28 -69.87
CA LEU A 253 53.04 100.19 -69.54
C LEU A 253 53.86 100.41 -68.25
N ALA A 254 54.10 101.65 -67.82
CA ALA A 254 54.80 101.94 -66.57
C ALA A 254 53.86 102.02 -65.36
N GLY A 255 52.66 102.60 -65.53
CA GLY A 255 51.63 102.66 -64.49
C GLY A 255 50.94 101.32 -64.25
N ALA A 256 50.62 100.59 -65.31
CA ALA A 256 49.92 99.30 -65.24
C ALA A 256 50.81 98.17 -64.72
N SER A 257 52.13 98.20 -64.91
CA SER A 257 53.00 97.17 -64.31
C SER A 257 53.09 97.32 -62.78
N GLN A 258 52.99 98.56 -62.27
CA GLN A 258 52.98 98.82 -60.83
C GLN A 258 51.58 98.60 -60.25
N GLN A 259 50.54 99.05 -60.96
CA GLN A 259 49.14 98.86 -60.56
C GLN A 259 48.71 97.38 -60.63
N CYS A 260 49.14 96.62 -61.64
CA CYS A 260 48.91 95.15 -61.72
C CYS A 260 49.70 94.40 -60.65
N ALA A 261 50.90 94.86 -60.26
CA ALA A 261 51.62 94.28 -59.13
C ALA A 261 50.92 94.58 -57.80
N THR A 262 50.39 95.78 -57.61
CA THR A 262 49.61 96.16 -56.43
C THR A 262 48.27 95.45 -56.37
N GLU A 263 47.52 95.37 -57.47
CA GLU A 263 46.23 94.66 -57.56
C GLU A 263 46.42 93.15 -57.40
N LYS A 264 47.48 92.56 -57.96
CA LYS A 264 47.80 91.14 -57.76
C LYS A 264 48.16 90.82 -56.31
N GLU A 265 48.91 91.70 -55.64
CA GLU A 265 49.24 91.52 -54.23
C GLU A 265 48.03 91.78 -53.33
N GLN A 266 47.18 92.75 -53.68
CA GLN A 266 45.93 93.03 -52.97
C GLN A 266 44.95 91.86 -53.11
N LEU A 267 44.75 91.31 -54.31
CA LEU A 267 43.92 90.13 -54.52
C LEU A 267 44.49 88.88 -53.83
N ARG A 268 45.82 88.76 -53.74
CA ARG A 268 46.47 87.68 -52.96
C ARG A 268 46.19 87.84 -51.46
N GLN A 269 46.30 89.07 -50.94
CA GLN A 269 46.03 89.36 -49.53
C GLN A 269 44.54 89.23 -49.19
N GLU A 270 43.64 89.68 -50.06
CA GLU A 270 42.19 89.51 -49.93
C GLU A 270 41.80 88.03 -50.01
N GLY A 271 42.37 87.28 -50.95
CA GLY A 271 42.16 85.83 -51.05
C GLY A 271 42.71 85.04 -49.86
N GLU A 272 43.88 85.40 -49.32
CA GLU A 272 44.44 84.79 -48.11
C GLU A 272 43.61 85.14 -46.86
N ALA A 273 43.15 86.40 -46.75
CA ALA A 273 42.28 86.83 -45.66
C ALA A 273 40.91 86.15 -45.70
N GLN A 274 40.31 86.03 -46.89
CA GLN A 274 39.03 85.37 -47.08
C GLN A 274 39.14 83.86 -46.82
N CYS A 275 40.17 83.20 -47.36
CA CYS A 275 40.42 81.77 -47.10
C CYS A 275 40.68 81.49 -45.62
N LYS A 276 41.38 82.40 -44.91
CA LYS A 276 41.58 82.30 -43.46
C LYS A 276 40.27 82.48 -42.68
N SER A 277 39.47 83.48 -43.04
CA SER A 277 38.15 83.73 -42.46
C SER A 277 37.21 82.54 -42.64
N GLU A 278 37.13 81.99 -43.84
CA GLU A 278 36.28 80.83 -44.15
C GLU A 278 36.75 79.57 -43.42
N LYS A 279 38.07 79.35 -43.30
CA LYS A 279 38.63 78.25 -42.51
C LYS A 279 38.29 78.37 -41.03
N GLU A 280 38.39 79.56 -40.45
CA GLU A 280 38.06 79.81 -39.05
C GLU A 280 36.55 79.64 -38.80
N ALA A 281 35.70 80.13 -39.72
CA ALA A 281 34.26 79.93 -39.66
C ALA A 281 33.87 78.43 -39.76
N ALA A 282 34.46 77.70 -40.71
CA ALA A 282 34.22 76.27 -40.87
C ALA A 282 34.71 75.45 -39.66
N SER A 283 35.86 75.83 -39.07
CA SER A 283 36.36 75.20 -37.85
C SER A 283 35.42 75.45 -36.67
N SER A 284 34.94 76.68 -36.51
CA SER A 284 33.98 77.04 -35.45
C SER A 284 32.65 76.32 -35.61
N GLN A 285 32.15 76.19 -36.85
CA GLN A 285 30.95 75.43 -37.18
C GLN A 285 31.11 73.94 -36.80
N CYS A 286 32.24 73.33 -37.15
CA CYS A 286 32.53 71.93 -36.84
C CYS A 286 32.61 71.66 -35.33
N ASP A 287 33.22 72.56 -34.57
CA ASP A 287 33.28 72.44 -33.11
C ASP A 287 31.90 72.59 -32.46
N LYS A 288 31.04 73.46 -33.02
CA LYS A 288 29.65 73.61 -32.58
C LYS A 288 28.85 72.33 -32.82
N GLU A 289 28.87 71.80 -34.05
CA GLU A 289 28.16 70.56 -34.40
C GLU A 289 28.66 69.36 -33.58
N LYS A 290 29.97 69.25 -33.36
CA LYS A 290 30.56 68.21 -32.52
C LYS A 290 30.06 68.26 -31.07
N ASN A 291 29.91 69.46 -30.51
CA ASN A 291 29.38 69.64 -29.16
C ASN A 291 27.88 69.33 -29.09
N GLU A 292 27.11 69.72 -30.09
CA GLU A 292 25.68 69.38 -30.18
C GLU A 292 25.46 67.87 -30.29
N ILE A 293 26.25 67.16 -31.11
CA ILE A 293 26.19 65.69 -31.21
C ILE A 293 26.54 65.04 -29.87
N ARG A 294 27.55 65.55 -29.15
CA ARG A 294 27.90 65.06 -27.81
C ARG A 294 26.73 65.23 -26.83
N GLN A 295 26.11 66.41 -26.79
CA GLN A 295 24.97 66.67 -25.92
C GLN A 295 23.76 65.80 -26.25
N GLN A 296 23.49 65.55 -27.54
CA GLN A 296 22.45 64.62 -27.96
C GLN A 296 22.76 63.18 -27.55
N GLY A 297 24.01 62.75 -27.68
CA GLY A 297 24.48 61.44 -27.21
C GLY A 297 24.28 61.25 -25.70
N ASP A 298 24.69 62.23 -24.90
CA ASP A 298 24.55 62.21 -23.45
C ASP A 298 23.07 62.21 -23.02
N SER A 299 22.22 63.00 -23.69
CA SER A 299 20.77 62.99 -23.44
C SER A 299 20.13 61.64 -23.75
N LYS A 300 20.48 61.02 -24.88
CA LYS A 300 19.97 59.68 -25.23
C LYS A 300 20.45 58.61 -24.25
N LEU A 301 21.69 58.71 -23.76
CA LEU A 301 22.22 57.79 -22.76
C LEU A 301 21.48 57.93 -21.42
N GLN A 302 21.21 59.16 -20.98
CA GLN A 302 20.40 59.41 -19.78
C GLN A 302 18.98 58.88 -19.93
N GLN A 303 18.34 59.09 -21.09
CA GLN A 303 17.02 58.56 -21.38
C GLN A 303 17.00 57.02 -21.30
N CYS A 304 17.98 56.36 -21.94
CA CYS A 304 18.08 54.90 -21.92
C CYS A 304 18.28 54.35 -20.49
N GLN A 305 19.07 55.04 -19.67
CA GLN A 305 19.26 54.68 -18.27
C GLN A 305 17.97 54.84 -17.46
N ALA A 306 17.22 55.92 -17.68
CA ALA A 306 15.92 56.15 -17.05
C ALA A 306 14.88 55.10 -17.47
N ASP A 307 14.81 54.76 -18.76
CA ASP A 307 13.90 53.74 -19.29
C ASP A 307 14.22 52.36 -18.70
N LYS A 308 15.51 52.02 -18.60
CA LYS A 308 15.97 50.79 -17.93
C LYS A 308 15.54 50.74 -16.47
N ASP A 309 15.79 51.82 -15.71
CA ASP A 309 15.46 51.87 -14.29
C ASP A 309 13.94 51.80 -14.07
N SER A 310 13.16 52.43 -14.95
CA SER A 310 11.69 52.35 -14.96
C SER A 310 11.19 50.95 -15.28
N ALA A 311 11.77 50.27 -16.29
CA ALA A 311 11.43 48.89 -16.64
C ALA A 311 11.73 47.92 -15.49
N VAL A 312 12.88 48.07 -14.83
CA VAL A 312 13.26 47.25 -13.65
C VAL A 312 12.30 47.51 -12.48
N ALA A 313 11.94 48.76 -12.22
CA ALA A 313 10.99 49.09 -11.16
C ALA A 313 9.60 48.48 -11.43
N ASN A 314 9.11 48.55 -12.68
CA ASN A 314 7.83 47.96 -13.08
C ASN A 314 7.85 46.43 -12.96
N ALA A 315 8.92 45.76 -13.42
CA ALA A 315 9.06 44.31 -13.30
C ALA A 315 9.08 43.85 -11.83
N ASN A 316 9.80 44.57 -10.96
CA ASN A 316 9.83 44.27 -9.53
C ASN A 316 8.46 44.47 -8.88
N ALA A 317 7.71 45.50 -9.27
CA ALA A 317 6.35 45.74 -8.77
C ALA A 317 5.36 44.65 -9.22
N GLN A 318 5.47 44.18 -10.48
CA GLN A 318 4.68 43.05 -10.98
C GLN A 318 5.01 41.77 -10.22
N CYS A 319 6.29 41.44 -10.05
CA CYS A 319 6.72 40.25 -9.30
C CYS A 319 6.22 40.28 -7.84
N ALA A 320 6.24 41.44 -7.18
CA ALA A 320 5.68 41.60 -5.84
C ALA A 320 4.16 41.34 -5.81
N THR A 321 3.43 41.85 -6.81
CA THR A 321 1.99 41.65 -6.94
C THR A 321 1.62 40.19 -7.18
N GLU A 322 2.34 39.51 -8.08
CA GLU A 322 2.15 38.09 -8.37
C GLU A 322 2.47 37.21 -7.16
N LYS A 323 3.54 37.54 -6.43
CA LYS A 323 3.89 36.87 -5.18
C LYS A 323 2.77 36.98 -4.14
N ASP A 324 2.17 38.16 -3.98
CA ASP A 324 1.06 38.37 -3.04
C ASP A 324 -0.21 37.61 -3.49
N GLN A 325 -0.50 37.58 -4.80
CA GLN A 325 -1.59 36.77 -5.35
C GLN A 325 -1.39 35.28 -5.10
N LEU A 326 -0.19 34.75 -5.34
CA LEU A 326 0.13 33.34 -5.08
C LEU A 326 0.03 32.99 -3.60
N GLN A 327 0.44 33.89 -2.70
CA GLN A 327 0.25 33.70 -1.26
C GLN A 327 -1.23 33.65 -0.87
N LEU A 328 -2.06 34.53 -1.44
CA LEU A 328 -3.51 34.52 -1.22
C LEU A 328 -4.16 33.24 -1.75
N GLN A 329 -3.77 32.79 -2.95
CA GLN A 329 -4.26 31.55 -3.53
C GLN A 329 -3.89 30.35 -2.64
N CYS A 330 -2.62 30.22 -2.24
CA CYS A 330 -2.19 29.14 -1.34
C CYS A 330 -2.95 29.15 0.00
N LYS A 331 -3.25 30.35 0.54
CA LYS A 331 -4.04 30.46 1.76
C LYS A 331 -5.48 29.98 1.55
N SER A 332 -6.10 30.38 0.44
CA SER A 332 -7.48 29.98 0.12
C SER A 332 -7.61 28.47 -0.14
N GLU A 333 -6.65 27.87 -0.84
CA GLU A 333 -6.63 26.42 -1.10
C GLU A 333 -6.41 25.63 0.19
N LYS A 334 -5.54 26.12 1.08
CA LYS A 334 -5.34 25.53 2.41
C LYS A 334 -6.62 25.58 3.25
N ASP A 335 -7.31 26.71 3.25
CA ASP A 335 -8.56 26.88 4.01
C ASP A 335 -9.69 26.01 3.43
N ALA A 336 -9.77 25.88 2.10
CA ALA A 336 -10.71 24.99 1.42
C ALA A 336 -10.43 23.51 1.74
N ALA A 337 -9.16 23.08 1.71
CA ALA A 337 -8.75 21.73 2.07
C ALA A 337 -9.06 21.41 3.55
N ALA A 338 -8.83 22.37 4.46
CA ALA A 338 -9.18 22.21 5.87
C ALA A 338 -10.70 22.08 6.07
N SER A 339 -11.49 22.90 5.38
CA SER A 339 -12.96 22.80 5.42
C SER A 339 -13.47 21.47 4.87
N GLN A 340 -12.87 20.96 3.80
CA GLN A 340 -13.23 19.68 3.20
C GLN A 340 -12.91 18.52 4.15
N CYS A 341 -11.74 18.54 4.78
CA CYS A 341 -11.34 17.53 5.77
C CYS A 341 -12.31 17.47 6.96
N GLU A 342 -12.72 18.62 7.52
CA GLU A 342 -13.72 18.62 8.60
C GLU A 342 -15.10 18.15 8.14
N LYS A 343 -15.48 18.38 6.87
CA LYS A 343 -16.73 17.85 6.31
C LYS A 343 -16.69 16.32 6.22
N GLU A 344 -15.64 15.75 5.62
CA GLU A 344 -15.47 14.30 5.48
C GLU A 344 -15.40 13.59 6.83
N LYS A 345 -14.70 14.19 7.80
CA LYS A 345 -14.64 13.70 9.18
C LYS A 345 -16.02 13.62 9.84
N ASN A 346 -16.87 14.63 9.63
CA ASN A 346 -18.25 14.61 10.14
C ASN A 346 -19.12 13.56 9.42
N GLU A 347 -18.95 13.38 8.11
CA GLU A 347 -19.66 12.35 7.34
C GLU A 347 -19.28 10.94 7.79
N ILE A 348 -17.99 10.65 8.00
CA ILE A 348 -17.51 9.36 8.53
C ILE A 348 -18.10 9.10 9.91
N ARG A 349 -18.13 10.11 10.79
CA ARG A 349 -18.72 9.98 12.13
C ARG A 349 -20.21 9.62 12.04
N GLN A 350 -20.95 10.29 11.16
CA GLN A 350 -22.37 10.04 10.96
C GLN A 350 -22.63 8.65 10.36
N GLN A 351 -21.79 8.20 9.42
CA GLN A 351 -21.84 6.84 8.89
C GLN A 351 -21.60 5.79 9.98
N GLY A 352 -20.62 6.01 10.86
CA GLY A 352 -20.35 5.14 12.00
C GLY A 352 -21.53 5.07 12.99
N GLU A 353 -22.13 6.22 13.33
CA GLU A 353 -23.33 6.27 14.18
C GLU A 353 -24.53 5.53 13.54
N ASN A 354 -24.73 5.67 12.22
CA ASN A 354 -25.78 4.96 11.49
C ASN A 354 -25.55 3.45 11.44
N GLN A 355 -24.32 3.00 11.17
CA GLN A 355 -23.99 1.56 11.19
C GLN A 355 -24.18 0.95 12.57
N LEU A 356 -23.76 1.66 13.63
CA LEU A 356 -23.97 1.21 15.00
C LEU A 356 -25.45 1.06 15.32
N GLN A 357 -26.28 2.03 14.91
CA GLN A 357 -27.71 1.98 15.12
C GLN A 357 -28.38 0.83 14.33
N GLN A 358 -27.91 0.57 13.11
CA GLN A 358 -28.37 -0.56 12.30
C GLN A 358 -28.03 -1.89 12.97
N SER A 359 -26.78 -2.09 13.39
CA SER A 359 -26.36 -3.30 14.10
C SER A 359 -27.14 -3.50 15.40
N LYS A 360 -27.41 -2.43 16.14
CA LYS A 360 -28.24 -2.47 17.36
C LYS A 360 -29.67 -2.92 17.06
N SER A 361 -30.29 -2.37 16.02
CA SER A 361 -31.65 -2.75 15.61
C SER A 361 -31.72 -4.21 15.14
N GLN A 362 -30.69 -4.69 14.43
CA GLN A 362 -30.59 -6.08 14.01
C GLN A 362 -30.46 -7.03 15.20
N CYS A 363 -29.59 -6.70 16.16
CA CYS A 363 -29.41 -7.48 17.38
C CYS A 363 -30.72 -7.59 18.19
N GLU A 364 -31.46 -6.48 18.36
CA GLU A 364 -32.76 -6.51 19.04
C GLU A 364 -33.82 -7.33 18.27
N ALA A 365 -33.81 -7.28 16.93
CA ALA A 365 -34.70 -8.09 16.10
C ALA A 365 -34.38 -9.60 16.21
N GLU A 366 -33.10 -9.97 16.18
CA GLU A 366 -32.64 -11.36 16.36
C GLU A 366 -33.00 -11.87 17.76
N LYS A 367 -32.79 -11.05 18.79
CA LYS A 367 -33.20 -11.36 20.18
C LYS A 367 -34.71 -11.60 20.29
N ALA A 368 -35.52 -10.74 19.70
CA ALA A 368 -36.97 -10.92 19.68
C ALA A 368 -37.38 -12.20 18.94
N GLY A 369 -36.73 -12.49 17.80
CA GLY A 369 -36.95 -13.72 17.04
C GLY A 369 -36.59 -14.99 17.81
N LEU A 370 -35.48 -14.97 18.57
CA LEU A 370 -35.08 -16.08 19.44
C LEU A 370 -36.06 -16.26 20.60
N GLN A 371 -36.50 -15.17 21.25
CA GLN A 371 -37.51 -15.23 22.30
C GLN A 371 -38.85 -15.80 21.81
N GLN A 372 -39.25 -15.46 20.58
CA GLN A 372 -40.44 -16.04 19.97
C GLN A 372 -40.27 -17.55 19.72
N LYS A 373 -39.13 -17.98 19.17
CA LYS A 373 -38.84 -19.41 18.98
C LYS A 373 -38.86 -20.19 20.30
N ILE A 374 -38.33 -19.62 21.38
CA ILE A 374 -38.40 -20.23 22.72
C ILE A 374 -39.86 -20.40 23.15
N LYS A 375 -40.69 -19.35 23.05
CA LYS A 375 -42.13 -19.46 23.38
C LYS A 375 -42.86 -20.47 22.51
N GLU A 376 -42.56 -20.56 21.22
CA GLU A 376 -43.13 -21.57 20.33
C GLU A 376 -42.71 -22.99 20.71
N LEU A 377 -41.45 -23.19 21.11
CA LEU A 377 -40.95 -24.48 21.59
C LEU A 377 -41.58 -24.86 22.93
N GLU A 378 -41.72 -23.91 23.86
CA GLU A 378 -42.40 -24.11 25.15
C GLU A 378 -43.90 -24.40 24.97
N ALA A 379 -44.58 -23.69 24.06
CA ALA A 379 -45.97 -23.94 23.73
C ALA A 379 -46.16 -25.30 23.04
N LYS A 380 -45.24 -25.69 22.14
CA LYS A 380 -45.22 -27.03 21.55
C LYS A 380 -45.02 -28.09 22.63
N ALA A 381 -44.09 -27.89 23.56
CA ALA A 381 -43.88 -28.77 24.71
C ALA A 381 -45.13 -28.86 25.61
N SER A 382 -45.92 -27.79 25.72
CA SER A 382 -47.15 -27.74 26.53
C SER A 382 -48.39 -28.31 25.81
N SER A 383 -48.44 -28.23 24.48
CA SER A 383 -49.55 -28.75 23.64
C SER A 383 -49.43 -30.24 23.32
N VAL A 384 -48.25 -30.82 23.52
CA VAL A 384 -48.09 -32.27 23.67
C VAL A 384 -48.61 -32.63 25.06
N GLY A 385 -49.93 -32.78 25.15
CA GLY A 385 -50.62 -33.06 26.40
C GLY A 385 -49.99 -34.27 27.10
N SER A 386 -49.54 -34.06 28.35
CA SER A 386 -49.38 -35.04 29.43
C SER A 386 -49.03 -36.48 29.03
N GLY A 387 -48.16 -36.62 28.04
CA GLY A 387 -47.51 -37.86 27.65
C GLY A 387 -46.04 -37.63 27.90
N LEU A 388 -45.61 -37.94 29.12
CA LEU A 388 -44.21 -38.00 29.53
C LEU A 388 -43.35 -38.56 28.40
N ALA A 389 -42.70 -37.67 27.66
CA ALA A 389 -41.61 -37.98 26.75
C ALA A 389 -40.25 -37.59 27.39
N GLY A 390 -40.17 -37.69 28.72
CA GLY A 390 -38.99 -38.31 29.30
C GLY A 390 -39.04 -39.76 28.84
N GLY A 391 -38.26 -40.10 27.82
CA GLY A 391 -38.28 -41.40 27.16
C GLY A 391 -38.21 -42.54 28.17
N GLN A 392 -39.37 -43.14 28.47
CA GLN A 392 -39.60 -44.57 28.32
C GLN A 392 -38.63 -45.55 28.99
N TRP A 393 -37.98 -45.19 30.11
CA TRP A 393 -37.32 -46.20 30.95
C TRP A 393 -38.33 -47.16 31.58
N LEU A 394 -39.58 -46.70 31.81
CA LEU A 394 -40.61 -47.41 32.57
C LEU A 394 -41.04 -48.77 31.99
N SER A 395 -40.88 -49.02 30.69
CA SER A 395 -41.19 -50.32 30.08
C SER A 395 -40.03 -51.30 30.07
N VAL A 396 -38.81 -50.83 30.34
CA VAL A 396 -37.62 -51.67 30.44
C VAL A 396 -37.52 -52.22 31.87
N ASP A 397 -37.48 -53.54 32.01
CA ASP A 397 -37.37 -54.24 33.30
C ASP A 397 -36.19 -53.64 34.08
N GLU A 398 -36.39 -53.35 35.37
CA GLU A 398 -35.38 -52.78 36.27
C GLU A 398 -34.06 -53.58 36.22
N LYS A 399 -34.15 -54.90 36.02
CA LYS A 399 -32.98 -55.79 35.85
C LYS A 399 -32.23 -55.57 34.54
N CYS A 400 -32.91 -55.09 33.51
CA CYS A 400 -32.32 -54.70 32.23
C CYS A 400 -31.75 -53.28 32.25
N ARG A 401 -32.05 -52.47 33.29
CA ARG A 401 -31.50 -51.12 33.46
C ARG A 401 -30.14 -51.09 34.17
N SER A 402 -29.79 -52.14 34.93
CA SER A 402 -28.47 -52.20 35.55
C SER A 402 -27.40 -52.13 34.45
N ASN A 403 -26.54 -51.10 34.51
CA ASN A 403 -25.68 -50.58 33.44
C ASN A 403 -24.58 -51.54 32.92
N SER A 404 -24.71 -52.85 33.14
CA SER A 404 -23.74 -53.84 32.69
C SER A 404 -24.27 -54.63 31.50
N TRP A 405 -23.46 -54.70 30.44
CA TRP A 405 -23.69 -55.60 29.30
C TRP A 405 -23.82 -57.06 29.75
N ARG A 406 -23.22 -57.43 30.91
CA ARG A 406 -23.35 -58.76 31.51
C ARG A 406 -24.81 -59.03 31.85
N SER A 407 -25.48 -58.10 32.51
CA SER A 407 -26.90 -58.25 32.88
C SER A 407 -27.81 -58.45 31.67
N LEU A 408 -27.49 -57.75 30.57
CA LEU A 408 -28.22 -57.92 29.31
C LEU A 408 -27.95 -59.26 28.63
N CYS A 409 -26.81 -59.92 28.86
CA CYS A 409 -26.40 -61.12 28.13
C CYS A 409 -26.38 -62.43 28.96
N ASP A 410 -26.27 -62.36 30.28
CA ASP A 410 -26.19 -63.50 31.21
C ASP A 410 -27.55 -64.11 31.57
N GLY A 411 -28.64 -63.49 31.10
CA GLY A 411 -30.01 -63.97 31.30
C GLY A 411 -30.72 -63.37 32.51
N THR A 412 -30.09 -62.47 33.28
CA THR A 412 -30.79 -61.71 34.34
C THR A 412 -31.79 -60.72 33.76
N CYS A 413 -31.49 -60.11 32.61
CA CYS A 413 -32.45 -59.38 31.79
C CYS A 413 -33.28 -60.33 30.92
N SER A 414 -34.58 -60.43 31.21
CA SER A 414 -35.52 -61.26 30.44
C SER A 414 -35.94 -60.62 29.11
N GLN A 415 -35.81 -59.29 29.00
CA GLN A 415 -36.20 -58.53 27.82
C GLN A 415 -35.08 -58.51 26.77
N ARG A 416 -35.36 -59.07 25.59
CA ARG A 416 -34.42 -59.08 24.46
C ARG A 416 -34.72 -58.04 23.39
N GLN A 417 -35.81 -57.31 23.55
CA GLN A 417 -36.27 -56.27 22.63
C GLN A 417 -36.89 -55.14 23.45
N PHE A 418 -36.64 -53.91 23.03
CA PHE A 418 -37.21 -52.72 23.65
C PHE A 418 -37.31 -51.59 22.62
N THR A 419 -38.26 -50.67 22.83
CA THR A 419 -38.45 -49.50 21.98
C THR A 419 -37.93 -48.27 22.72
N LEU A 420 -36.98 -47.54 22.13
CA LEU A 420 -36.41 -46.30 22.67
C LEU A 420 -36.48 -45.22 21.61
N GLY A 421 -36.97 -44.03 21.96
CA GLY A 421 -37.10 -42.91 21.02
C GLY A 421 -37.89 -43.26 19.75
N GLY A 422 -38.86 -44.19 19.83
CA GLY A 422 -39.64 -44.67 18.69
C GLY A 422 -38.91 -45.69 17.78
N VAL A 423 -37.74 -46.20 18.19
CA VAL A 423 -36.96 -47.18 17.44
C VAL A 423 -36.91 -48.51 18.19
N ASP A 424 -37.24 -49.60 17.49
CA ASP A 424 -37.16 -50.95 18.05
C ASP A 424 -35.72 -51.46 18.04
N PHE A 425 -35.20 -51.70 19.24
CA PHE A 425 -33.89 -52.27 19.47
C PHE A 425 -33.98 -53.74 19.88
N GLN A 426 -32.99 -54.52 19.45
CA GLN A 426 -32.85 -55.92 19.81
C GLN A 426 -31.47 -56.19 20.38
N VAL A 427 -31.44 -56.89 21.52
CA VAL A 427 -30.21 -57.30 22.20
C VAL A 427 -29.68 -58.57 21.55
N LYS A 428 -28.46 -58.52 21.02
CA LYS A 428 -27.70 -59.71 20.59
C LYS A 428 -26.34 -59.71 21.25
N CYS A 429 -25.99 -60.85 21.82
CA CYS A 429 -24.73 -61.06 22.50
C CYS A 429 -23.72 -61.69 21.53
N ASN A 430 -22.45 -61.29 21.61
CA ASN A 430 -21.33 -61.82 20.81
C ASN A 430 -21.49 -61.58 19.30
N VAL A 431 -22.00 -60.41 18.92
CA VAL A 431 -22.12 -59.99 17.52
C VAL A 431 -21.55 -58.58 17.36
N ARG A 432 -21.01 -58.30 16.17
CA ARG A 432 -20.59 -56.97 15.74
C ARG A 432 -21.23 -56.62 14.42
N THR A 433 -21.22 -55.33 14.07
CA THR A 433 -21.66 -54.87 12.75
C THR A 433 -20.49 -54.95 11.78
N ASN A 434 -20.67 -55.58 10.62
CA ASN A 434 -19.69 -55.52 9.54
C ASN A 434 -19.97 -54.31 8.63
N GLY A 435 -18.92 -53.57 8.26
CA GLY A 435 -19.00 -52.43 7.34
C GLY A 435 -19.56 -51.12 7.93
N ALA A 436 -19.84 -51.06 9.23
CA ALA A 436 -20.19 -49.80 9.90
C ALA A 436 -18.93 -49.04 10.33
N VAL A 437 -19.03 -47.71 10.39
CA VAL A 437 -18.02 -46.87 11.06
C VAL A 437 -18.36 -46.84 12.53
N GLU A 438 -17.40 -47.15 13.37
CA GLU A 438 -17.56 -47.04 14.81
C GLU A 438 -17.27 -45.60 15.25
N GLU A 439 -18.25 -44.96 15.87
CA GLU A 439 -18.10 -43.69 16.58
C GLU A 439 -18.09 -43.94 18.08
N ILE A 440 -17.15 -43.30 18.76
CA ILE A 440 -17.02 -43.40 20.20
C ILE A 440 -17.80 -42.27 20.85
N TRP A 441 -18.84 -42.59 21.63
CA TRP A 441 -19.53 -41.60 22.44
C TRP A 441 -19.14 -41.74 23.91
N TRP A 442 -18.40 -40.74 24.39
CA TRP A 442 -17.89 -40.66 25.75
C TRP A 442 -18.96 -40.21 26.74
N TYR A 443 -18.72 -40.48 28.03
CA TYR A 443 -19.50 -39.97 29.18
C TYR A 443 -20.98 -40.36 29.20
N ARG A 444 -21.32 -41.51 28.61
CA ARG A 444 -22.65 -42.11 28.78
C ARG A 444 -22.67 -42.90 30.09
N GLN A 445 -23.79 -42.86 30.79
CA GLN A 445 -24.02 -43.56 32.06
C GLN A 445 -24.49 -44.99 31.84
N SER A 446 -25.04 -45.30 30.66
CA SER A 446 -25.56 -46.64 30.35
C SER A 446 -25.60 -46.98 28.86
N ILE A 447 -25.65 -48.29 28.56
CA ILE A 447 -25.89 -48.81 27.21
C ILE A 447 -27.29 -48.45 26.66
N LEU A 448 -28.25 -48.15 27.54
CA LEU A 448 -29.59 -47.73 27.15
C LEU A 448 -29.65 -46.24 26.79
N GLU A 449 -28.91 -45.39 27.51
CA GLU A 449 -28.70 -43.98 27.13
C GLU A 449 -27.98 -43.88 25.78
N CYS A 450 -27.02 -44.77 25.55
CA CYS A 450 -26.43 -45.01 24.24
C CYS A 450 -27.47 -45.34 23.17
N ALA A 451 -28.36 -46.29 23.43
CA ALA A 451 -29.39 -46.69 22.49
C ALA A 451 -30.41 -45.56 22.23
N GLU A 452 -30.69 -44.71 23.23
CA GLU A 452 -31.53 -43.53 23.08
C GLU A 452 -30.88 -42.47 22.17
N ALA A 453 -29.59 -42.16 22.40
CA ALA A 453 -28.83 -41.30 21.49
C ALA A 453 -28.75 -41.89 20.07
N CYS A 454 -28.64 -43.21 19.95
CA CYS A 454 -28.70 -43.93 18.68
C CYS A 454 -30.08 -43.83 18.01
N ALA A 455 -31.17 -43.78 18.78
CA ALA A 455 -32.50 -43.59 18.24
C ALA A 455 -32.63 -42.25 17.51
N LEU A 456 -32.08 -41.18 18.12
CA LEU A 456 -32.08 -39.81 17.57
C LEU A 456 -31.20 -39.65 16.33
N ASN A 457 -30.21 -40.52 16.15
CA ASN A 457 -29.36 -40.51 14.96
C ASN A 457 -29.86 -41.54 13.93
N PRO A 458 -30.48 -41.14 12.80
CA PRO A 458 -31.04 -42.08 11.81
C PRO A 458 -29.97 -42.96 11.13
N ARG A 459 -28.68 -42.57 11.21
CA ARG A 459 -27.56 -43.36 10.69
C ARG A 459 -27.04 -44.38 11.69
N CYS A 460 -27.44 -44.32 12.96
CA CYS A 460 -26.97 -45.28 13.96
C CYS A 460 -27.67 -46.62 13.79
N LEU A 461 -26.90 -47.67 13.52
CA LEU A 461 -27.35 -49.04 13.30
C LEU A 461 -27.51 -49.80 14.62
N GLY A 462 -26.75 -49.42 15.64
CA GLY A 462 -26.74 -50.03 16.95
C GLY A 462 -25.60 -49.49 17.81
N VAL A 463 -25.59 -49.89 19.07
CA VAL A 463 -24.58 -49.46 20.04
C VAL A 463 -23.95 -50.66 20.73
N GLY A 464 -22.64 -50.60 20.89
CA GLY A 464 -21.88 -51.42 21.81
C GLY A 464 -21.52 -50.65 23.07
N TRP A 465 -21.11 -51.38 24.11
CA TRP A 465 -20.73 -50.79 25.39
C TRP A 465 -19.46 -51.43 25.93
N ARG A 466 -18.52 -50.59 26.37
CA ARG A 466 -17.31 -51.02 27.06
C ARG A 466 -17.19 -50.25 28.38
N SER A 467 -17.20 -50.95 29.51
CA SER A 467 -16.94 -50.32 30.83
C SER A 467 -15.51 -49.75 30.85
N PHE A 468 -15.36 -48.55 31.41
CA PHE A 468 -14.07 -47.90 31.58
C PHE A 468 -13.49 -48.28 32.96
N GLY A 469 -12.26 -48.78 33.02
CA GLY A 469 -11.56 -49.03 34.28
C GLY A 469 -12.15 -50.11 35.21
N GLY A 470 -13.11 -50.91 34.75
CA GLY A 470 -13.79 -51.91 35.58
C GLY A 470 -14.94 -51.35 36.43
N GLU A 471 -15.26 -50.06 36.31
CA GLU A 471 -16.45 -49.47 36.90
C GLU A 471 -17.66 -49.71 35.98
N PRO A 472 -18.69 -50.47 36.42
CA PRO A 472 -19.82 -50.82 35.57
C PRO A 472 -20.73 -49.63 35.22
N GLU A 473 -20.61 -48.51 35.94
CA GLU A 473 -21.50 -47.34 35.82
C GLU A 473 -20.96 -46.25 34.89
N LYS A 474 -19.71 -46.34 34.46
CA LYS A 474 -19.09 -45.40 33.51
C LYS A 474 -18.48 -46.19 32.37
N GLY A 475 -19.03 -46.00 31.18
CA GLY A 475 -18.58 -46.73 30.00
C GLY A 475 -18.52 -45.87 28.76
N VAL A 476 -17.90 -46.47 27.76
CA VAL A 476 -17.73 -45.91 26.43
C VAL A 476 -18.77 -46.56 25.53
N CYS A 477 -19.52 -45.70 24.86
CA CYS A 477 -20.46 -46.11 23.84
C CYS A 477 -19.72 -46.33 22.52
N HIS A 478 -19.96 -47.46 21.87
CA HIS A 478 -19.45 -47.75 20.54
C HIS A 478 -20.63 -47.72 19.56
N ALA A 479 -20.98 -46.54 19.07
CA ALA A 479 -22.08 -46.36 18.14
C ALA A 479 -21.66 -46.81 16.73
N ASN A 480 -22.42 -47.73 16.16
CA ASN A 480 -22.13 -48.26 14.83
C ASN A 480 -22.93 -47.44 13.81
N ILE A 481 -22.25 -46.60 13.03
CA ILE A 481 -22.86 -45.65 12.12
C ILE A 481 -22.80 -46.18 10.68
N LYS A 482 -23.94 -46.01 9.98
CA LYS A 482 -24.14 -46.36 8.57
C LYS A 482 -23.16 -45.60 7.66
N TRP A 483 -22.41 -46.36 6.85
CA TRP A 483 -21.55 -45.84 5.76
C TRP A 483 -21.76 -46.60 4.43
N ASP A 484 -22.52 -46.02 3.49
CA ASP A 484 -22.91 -46.41 2.10
C ASP A 484 -22.87 -47.87 1.58
N HIS A 485 -22.90 -48.89 2.44
CA HIS A 485 -22.76 -50.31 2.08
C HIS A 485 -23.87 -51.18 2.69
N ILE A 486 -23.83 -52.50 2.44
CA ILE A 486 -24.73 -53.48 3.05
C ILE A 486 -24.20 -53.82 4.46
N TYR A 487 -25.02 -53.64 5.50
CA TYR A 487 -24.64 -53.95 6.88
C TYR A 487 -25.27 -55.27 7.31
N GLN A 488 -24.41 -56.15 7.81
CA GLN A 488 -24.82 -57.41 8.38
C GLN A 488 -24.25 -57.53 9.79
N LEU A 489 -25.06 -58.08 10.69
CA LEU A 489 -24.53 -58.59 11.95
C LEU A 489 -23.65 -59.80 11.63
N VAL A 490 -22.46 -59.86 12.20
CA VAL A 490 -21.58 -61.04 12.10
C VAL A 490 -21.24 -61.53 13.50
N ASN A 491 -21.22 -62.86 13.66
CA ASN A 491 -20.79 -63.46 14.92
C ASN A 491 -19.30 -63.16 15.14
N THR A 492 -18.92 -62.82 16.37
CA THR A 492 -17.52 -62.59 16.71
C THR A 492 -16.85 -63.92 17.11
N ALA A 493 -15.75 -64.29 16.43
CA ALA A 493 -15.03 -65.54 16.69
C ALA A 493 -14.19 -65.52 17.99
N PHE A 494 -13.92 -64.32 18.52
CA PHE A 494 -13.18 -64.12 19.75
C PHE A 494 -14.08 -63.41 20.77
N PRO A 495 -14.70 -64.15 21.72
CA PRO A 495 -15.27 -63.56 22.91
C PRO A 495 -14.11 -63.10 23.81
N HIS A 496 -13.39 -62.06 23.42
CA HIS A 496 -12.42 -61.44 24.31
C HIS A 496 -13.14 -60.96 25.57
N SER A 497 -12.42 -60.94 26.69
CA SER A 497 -12.86 -60.58 28.04
C SER A 497 -13.46 -59.16 28.22
N GLY A 498 -13.73 -58.45 27.12
CA GLY A 498 -14.49 -57.20 27.03
C GLY A 498 -15.29 -57.11 25.73
N GLY A 499 -15.98 -58.22 25.38
CA GLY A 499 -16.64 -58.47 24.10
C GLY A 499 -17.42 -57.30 23.53
N GLU A 500 -17.38 -57.17 22.20
CA GLU A 500 -18.29 -56.28 21.49
C GLU A 500 -19.68 -56.92 21.53
N HIS A 501 -20.58 -56.33 22.31
CA HIS A 501 -21.97 -56.75 22.49
C HIS A 501 -22.87 -55.66 21.93
N LEU A 502 -23.77 -55.99 21.00
CA LEU A 502 -24.50 -55.00 20.22
C LEU A 502 -26.00 -55.02 20.54
N ILE A 503 -26.53 -53.85 20.87
CA ILE A 503 -27.96 -53.56 20.78
C ILE A 503 -28.17 -52.87 19.43
N TYR A 504 -28.93 -53.50 18.53
CA TYR A 504 -29.13 -52.95 17.18
C TYR A 504 -30.56 -52.53 16.93
N ALA A 505 -30.72 -51.51 16.09
CA ALA A 505 -32.02 -51.07 15.61
C ALA A 505 -32.52 -52.03 14.54
N LYS A 506 -33.59 -52.78 14.82
CA LYS A 506 -34.09 -53.91 14.01
C LYS A 506 -34.43 -53.53 12.56
N GLY A 507 -34.86 -52.29 12.34
CA GLY A 507 -35.16 -51.76 11.00
C GLY A 507 -33.97 -51.19 10.23
N ARG A 508 -32.76 -51.16 10.84
CA ARG A 508 -31.58 -50.50 10.27
C ARG A 508 -30.48 -51.47 9.84
N ILE A 509 -30.51 -52.73 10.29
CA ILE A 509 -29.48 -53.73 9.99
C ILE A 509 -30.11 -55.10 9.67
N THR A 510 -29.49 -55.85 8.75
CA THR A 510 -29.92 -57.20 8.39
C THR A 510 -29.36 -58.23 9.40
N PRO A 511 -30.20 -59.03 10.08
CA PRO A 511 -29.73 -60.03 11.05
C PRO A 511 -28.95 -61.18 10.38
N THR A 512 -27.98 -61.75 11.10
CA THR A 512 -27.30 -62.99 10.72
C THR A 512 -28.29 -64.14 10.60
N GLY A 513 -28.37 -64.76 9.42
CA GLY A 513 -29.15 -65.97 9.17
C GLY A 513 -30.41 -65.82 8.31
N ALA A 514 -30.69 -64.63 7.76
CA ALA A 514 -31.61 -64.54 6.63
C ALA A 514 -30.87 -65.01 5.36
N PRO A 515 -31.22 -66.14 4.73
CA PRO A 515 -30.66 -66.49 3.42
C PRO A 515 -31.01 -65.36 2.44
N GLY A 516 -29.99 -64.85 1.74
CA GLY A 516 -30.15 -63.74 0.81
C GLY A 516 -31.24 -64.05 -0.23
N THR A 517 -32.15 -63.11 -0.41
CA THR A 517 -32.92 -62.95 -1.65
C THR A 517 -32.10 -62.19 -2.67
#